data_AF-A0A914VFB0-F1
#
_entry.id   AF-A0A914VFB0-F1
#
_cell.length_a   1.000
_cell.length_b   1.000
_cell.length_c   1.000
_cell.angle_alpha   90.00
_cell.angle_beta   90.00
_cell.angle_gamma   90.00
#
_symmetry.space_group_name_H-M   'P 1'
#
loop_
_entity.id
_entity.type
_entity.pdbx_description
1 polymer ?
#
loop_
_entity_poly.entity_id
_entity_poly.type
_entity_poly.pdbx_seq_one_letter_code
_entity_poly.pdbx_strand_id
1 'polypeptide(L)'
;MHVLGFGHEQSRTDRNKYLSINWTNIPKSAWYLYSAGSDAHALLDYSIPYDYASILHYGPFDFAINKRQPTLVSTMSQFYTRANFQLSALDVVKLNAAYKCIGTKVMTDCVDYMPECRTILDEQCRSSSYVRDVCQTTCRSCRMFT
;
A
#
# COMPACT_ATOMS: atom_id res chain seq x y z
N MET A 1 2.00 -11.49 10.85
CA MET A 1 0.70 -11.23 10.20
C MET A 1 0.10 -12.44 9.49
N HIS A 2 0.88 -13.30 8.81
CA HIS A 2 0.32 -14.52 8.20
C HIS A 2 -0.48 -15.42 9.16
N VAL A 3 0.01 -15.62 10.39
CA VAL A 3 -0.73 -16.37 11.44
C VAL A 3 -2.07 -15.71 11.78
N LEU A 4 -2.17 -14.39 11.59
CA LEU A 4 -3.38 -13.59 11.80
C LEU A 4 -4.24 -13.50 10.52
N GLY A 5 -4.04 -14.39 9.56
CA GLY A 5 -4.90 -14.53 8.38
C GLY A 5 -4.61 -13.61 7.19
N PHE A 6 -3.59 -12.75 7.26
CA PHE A 6 -3.26 -11.84 6.15
C PHE A 6 -2.35 -12.49 5.10
N GLY A 7 -2.70 -12.31 3.83
CA GLY A 7 -1.89 -12.67 2.68
C GLY A 7 -0.86 -11.60 2.31
N HIS A 8 0.02 -11.92 1.38
CA HIS A 8 1.03 -10.96 0.95
C HIS A 8 0.44 -9.76 0.21
N GLU A 9 1.05 -8.57 0.35
CA GLU A 9 0.54 -7.34 -0.27
C GLU A 9 0.62 -7.39 -1.80
N GLN A 10 1.65 -8.01 -2.37
CA GLN A 10 1.74 -8.24 -3.83
C GLN A 10 0.76 -9.30 -4.33
N SER A 11 -0.01 -9.96 -3.47
CA SER A 11 -1.07 -10.88 -3.86
C SER A 11 -2.44 -10.22 -3.90
N ARG A 12 -2.58 -8.92 -3.57
CA ARG A 12 -3.87 -8.22 -3.70
C ARG A 12 -4.45 -8.28 -5.11
N THR A 13 -5.77 -8.29 -5.20
CA THR A 13 -6.52 -8.32 -6.47
C THR A 13 -6.32 -7.07 -7.31
N ASP A 14 -6.06 -5.92 -6.69
CA ASP A 14 -5.83 -4.62 -7.34
C ASP A 14 -4.35 -4.31 -7.60
N ARG A 15 -3.42 -5.20 -7.24
CA ARG A 15 -1.97 -4.96 -7.30
C ARG A 15 -1.46 -4.46 -8.65
N ASN A 16 -2.08 -4.86 -9.77
CA ASN A 16 -1.58 -4.55 -11.11
C ASN A 16 -1.71 -3.04 -11.42
N LYS A 17 -2.46 -2.29 -10.60
CA LYS A 17 -2.48 -0.82 -10.62
C LYS A 17 -1.20 -0.22 -10.02
N TYR A 18 -0.53 -0.95 -9.14
CA TYR A 18 0.57 -0.50 -8.28
C TYR A 18 1.91 -1.15 -8.63
N LEU A 19 1.88 -2.34 -9.23
CA LEU A 19 3.06 -3.17 -9.47
C LEU A 19 3.11 -3.71 -10.89
N SER A 20 4.34 -3.82 -11.40
CA SER A 20 4.70 -4.59 -12.58
C SER A 20 5.55 -5.80 -12.15
N ILE A 21 5.18 -6.98 -12.64
CA ILE A 21 5.86 -8.24 -12.33
C ILE A 21 6.62 -8.70 -13.57
N ASN A 22 7.93 -8.90 -13.41
CA ASN A 22 8.79 -9.46 -14.44
C ASN A 22 8.76 -11.01 -14.39
N TRP A 23 7.74 -11.59 -15.01
CA TRP A 23 7.54 -13.04 -15.07
C TRP A 23 8.70 -13.81 -15.71
N THR A 24 9.45 -13.17 -16.61
CA THR A 24 10.63 -13.79 -17.27
C THR A 24 11.79 -14.00 -16.31
N ASN A 25 11.82 -13.25 -15.20
CA ASN A 25 12.86 -13.33 -14.19
C ASN A 25 12.42 -14.12 -12.94
N ILE A 26 11.30 -14.85 -13.02
CA ILE A 26 10.78 -15.71 -11.94
C ILE A 26 10.72 -17.15 -12.47
N PRO A 27 11.24 -18.16 -11.74
CA PRO A 27 11.09 -19.56 -12.14
C PRO A 27 9.61 -19.91 -12.33
N LYS A 28 9.26 -20.61 -13.42
CA LYS A 28 7.86 -21.01 -13.68
C LYS A 28 7.25 -21.79 -12.51
N SER A 29 8.05 -22.60 -11.81
CA SER A 29 7.64 -23.33 -10.61
C SER A 29 7.25 -22.43 -9.45
N ALA A 30 7.66 -21.15 -9.44
CA ALA A 30 7.39 -20.17 -8.40
C ALA A 30 6.31 -19.14 -8.81
N TRP A 31 5.76 -19.20 -10.02
CA TRP A 31 4.76 -18.22 -10.49
C TRP A 31 3.52 -18.15 -9.59
N TYR A 32 3.12 -19.29 -9.01
CA TYR A 32 1.97 -19.34 -8.09
C TYR A 32 2.16 -18.47 -6.84
N LEU A 33 3.40 -18.19 -6.42
CA LEU A 33 3.71 -17.31 -5.29
C LEU A 33 3.48 -15.83 -5.60
N TYR A 34 3.33 -15.50 -6.88
CA TYR A 34 2.94 -14.20 -7.39
C TYR A 34 1.51 -14.22 -7.93
N SER A 35 0.73 -15.28 -7.75
CA SER A 35 -0.68 -15.25 -8.13
C SER A 35 -1.43 -14.21 -7.29
N ALA A 36 -2.40 -13.54 -7.91
CA ALA A 36 -3.32 -12.70 -7.15
C ALA A 36 -4.15 -13.65 -6.28
N GLY A 37 -4.06 -13.48 -4.96
CA GLY A 37 -4.72 -14.32 -3.99
C GLY A 37 -6.12 -13.82 -3.67
N SER A 38 -6.96 -14.75 -3.24
CA SER A 38 -8.15 -14.48 -2.43
C SER A 38 -7.74 -14.49 -0.96
N ASP A 39 -7.06 -13.43 -0.50
CA ASP A 39 -6.80 -13.28 0.93
C ASP A 39 -8.16 -13.14 1.65
N ALA A 40 -8.39 -13.96 2.68
CA ALA A 40 -9.62 -14.00 3.45
C ALA A 40 -9.97 -12.62 4.03
N HIS A 41 -8.95 -11.79 4.30
CA HIS A 41 -9.10 -10.40 4.73
C HIS A 41 -8.92 -9.37 3.60
N ALA A 42 -8.38 -9.72 2.43
CA ALA A 42 -8.44 -8.82 1.26
C ALA A 42 -9.87 -8.66 0.71
N LEU A 43 -10.76 -9.59 1.05
CA LEU A 43 -12.21 -9.44 0.83
C LEU A 43 -12.85 -8.40 1.75
N LEU A 44 -12.16 -8.00 2.82
CA LEU A 44 -12.60 -6.90 3.65
C LEU A 44 -12.15 -5.61 2.96
N ASP A 45 -13.05 -5.11 2.13
CA ASP A 45 -12.96 -3.86 1.38
C ASP A 45 -12.96 -2.65 2.35
N TYR A 46 -11.93 -2.55 3.19
CA TYR A 46 -11.79 -1.49 4.18
C TYR A 46 -11.39 -0.15 3.54
N SER A 47 -11.41 -0.03 2.21
CA SER A 47 -10.91 1.13 1.48
C SER A 47 -9.47 1.52 1.85
N ILE A 48 -8.68 0.55 2.34
CA ILE A 48 -7.28 0.76 2.72
C ILE A 48 -6.43 0.74 1.44
N PRO A 49 -5.63 1.79 1.18
CA PRO A 49 -4.80 1.87 -0.02
C PRO A 49 -3.71 0.79 -0.05
N TYR A 50 -3.17 0.56 -1.23
CA TYR A 50 -2.04 -0.35 -1.43
C TYR A 50 -0.81 0.10 -0.65
N ASP A 51 -0.20 -0.82 0.11
CA ASP A 51 0.86 -0.50 1.04
C ASP A 51 2.24 -1.04 0.63
N TYR A 52 3.02 -0.22 -0.07
CA TYR A 52 4.42 -0.55 -0.42
C TYR A 52 5.33 -0.76 0.79
N ALA A 53 4.93 -0.25 1.97
CA ALA A 53 5.70 -0.37 3.21
C ALA A 53 5.25 -1.54 4.09
N SER A 54 4.26 -2.33 3.64
CA SER A 54 3.76 -3.47 4.41
C SER A 54 4.87 -4.47 4.71
N ILE A 55 4.86 -5.04 5.91
CA ILE A 55 5.74 -6.17 6.28
C ILE A 55 5.46 -7.41 5.41
N LEU A 56 4.29 -7.45 4.77
CA LEU A 56 3.83 -8.53 3.90
C LEU A 56 4.11 -8.26 2.41
N HIS A 57 4.77 -7.14 2.07
CA HIS A 57 5.12 -6.82 0.70
C HIS A 57 6.45 -7.49 0.31
N TYR A 58 6.46 -8.22 -0.80
CA TYR A 58 7.71 -8.78 -1.34
C TYR A 58 8.73 -7.71 -1.71
N GLY A 59 10.00 -8.06 -1.52
CA GLY A 59 11.13 -7.29 -2.01
C GLY A 59 11.25 -7.34 -3.55
N PRO A 60 12.01 -6.39 -4.13
CA PRO A 60 12.14 -6.26 -5.58
C PRO A 60 12.82 -7.45 -6.26
N PHE A 61 13.58 -8.26 -5.51
CA PHE A 61 14.39 -9.37 -6.05
C PHE A 61 13.96 -10.74 -5.52
N ASP A 62 12.81 -10.81 -4.85
CA ASP A 62 12.27 -12.05 -4.34
C ASP A 62 12.05 -13.02 -5.49
N PHE A 63 12.44 -14.28 -5.29
CA PHE A 63 12.37 -15.35 -6.31
C PHE A 63 13.08 -15.06 -7.64
N ALA A 64 13.92 -14.03 -7.74
CA ALA A 64 14.61 -13.70 -8.99
C ALA A 64 15.54 -14.82 -9.47
N ILE A 65 15.44 -15.17 -10.76
CA ILE A 65 16.42 -16.01 -11.47
C ILE A 65 17.75 -15.25 -11.57
N ASN A 66 17.68 -14.02 -12.08
CA ASN A 66 18.80 -13.08 -12.13
C ASN A 66 18.63 -12.01 -11.05
N LYS A 67 19.46 -12.09 -10.00
CA LYS A 67 19.45 -11.16 -8.86
C LYS A 67 19.87 -9.72 -9.20
N ARG A 68 20.35 -9.46 -10.41
CA ARG A 68 20.65 -8.11 -10.91
C ARG A 68 19.44 -7.41 -11.53
N GLN A 69 18.33 -8.12 -11.73
CA GLN A 69 17.10 -7.58 -12.29
C GLN A 69 15.96 -7.77 -11.28
N PRO A 70 15.09 -6.77 -11.08
CA PRO A 70 13.96 -6.93 -10.20
C PRO A 70 12.92 -7.88 -10.81
N THR A 71 12.25 -8.66 -9.95
CA THR A 71 11.03 -9.41 -10.26
C THR A 71 9.79 -8.56 -10.09
N LEU A 72 9.87 -7.52 -9.26
CA LEU A 72 8.73 -6.71 -8.86
C LEU A 72 9.11 -5.23 -8.75
N VAL A 73 8.40 -4.38 -9.50
CA VAL A 73 8.69 -2.95 -9.63
C VAL A 73 7.40 -2.16 -9.42
N SER A 74 7.48 -1.02 -8.72
CA SER A 74 6.32 -0.11 -8.62
C SER A 74 6.02 0.54 -9.97
N THR A 75 4.74 0.70 -10.30
CA THR A 75 4.28 1.49 -11.44
C THR A 75 4.39 2.99 -11.20
N MET A 76 4.61 3.42 -9.96
CA MET A 76 4.75 4.81 -9.55
C MET A 76 6.22 5.11 -9.20
N SER A 77 6.86 6.01 -9.95
CA SER A 77 8.28 6.32 -9.83
C SER A 77 8.73 6.80 -8.44
N GLN A 78 7.80 7.35 -7.64
CA GLN A 78 8.06 7.85 -6.29
C GLN A 78 8.10 6.75 -5.22
N PHE A 79 7.68 5.52 -5.52
CA PHE A 79 7.64 4.42 -4.56
C PHE A 79 8.62 3.32 -4.95
N TYR A 80 9.48 2.96 -4.01
CA TYR A 80 10.42 1.87 -4.17
C TYR A 80 9.88 0.61 -3.50
N THR A 81 9.97 -0.50 -4.22
CA THR A 81 9.67 -1.82 -3.65
C THR A 81 10.87 -2.22 -2.79
N ARG A 82 10.63 -2.54 -1.52
CA ARG A 82 11.66 -2.99 -0.57
C ARG A 82 11.07 -4.03 0.37
N ALA A 83 11.92 -4.91 0.88
CA ALA A 83 11.54 -5.74 2.02
C ALA A 83 11.44 -4.86 3.27
N ASN A 84 10.38 -5.04 4.06
CA ASN A 84 10.16 -4.31 5.31
C ASN A 84 10.26 -5.29 6.49
N PHE A 85 10.85 -4.83 7.60
CA PHE A 85 11.08 -5.66 8.79
C PHE A 85 10.20 -5.27 9.99
N GLN A 86 9.31 -4.30 9.79
CA GLN A 86 8.41 -3.76 10.80
C GLN A 86 7.02 -3.60 10.20
N LEU A 87 6.00 -3.62 11.05
CA LEU A 87 4.63 -3.29 10.65
C LEU A 87 4.58 -1.85 10.16
N SER A 88 3.95 -1.64 9.01
CA SER A 88 3.60 -0.30 8.57
C SER A 88 2.43 0.26 9.40
N ALA A 89 2.17 1.56 9.27
CA ALA A 89 0.94 2.13 9.82
C ALA A 89 -0.32 1.47 9.24
N LEU A 90 -0.31 1.14 7.94
CA LEU A 90 -1.46 0.50 7.28
C LEU A 90 -1.62 -0.98 7.65
N ASP A 91 -0.54 -1.69 7.99
CA ASP A 91 -0.60 -3.04 8.56
C ASP A 91 -1.36 -3.03 9.89
N VAL A 92 -1.06 -2.05 10.75
CA VAL A 92 -1.75 -1.86 12.04
C VAL A 92 -3.23 -1.53 11.81
N VAL A 93 -3.55 -0.65 10.86
CA VAL A 93 -4.95 -0.34 10.50
C VAL A 93 -5.68 -1.58 10.01
N LYS A 94 -5.08 -2.39 9.12
CA LYS A 94 -5.63 -3.66 8.62
C LYS A 94 -5.94 -4.63 9.77
N LEU A 95 -4.98 -4.82 10.69
CA LEU A 95 -5.15 -5.69 11.86
C LEU A 95 -6.30 -5.23 12.75
N ASN A 96 -6.34 -3.94 13.09
CA ASN A 96 -7.37 -3.39 13.95
C ASN A 96 -8.77 -3.49 13.32
N ALA A 97 -8.88 -3.25 12.02
CA ALA A 97 -10.12 -3.38 11.28
C ALA A 97 -10.61 -4.83 11.24
N ALA A 98 -9.72 -5.80 10.96
CA ALA A 98 -10.05 -7.21 10.87
C ALA A 98 -10.51 -7.81 12.22
N TYR A 99 -9.84 -7.43 13.31
CA TYR A 99 -10.08 -8.00 14.65
C TYR A 99 -10.96 -7.14 15.55
N LYS A 100 -11.50 -6.03 15.04
CA LYS A 100 -12.40 -5.11 15.77
C LYS A 100 -11.82 -4.70 17.13
N CYS A 101 -10.53 -4.37 17.15
CA CYS A 101 -9.84 -3.95 18.37
C CYS A 101 -10.58 -2.75 19.00
N ILE A 102 -11.10 -2.91 20.23
CA ILE A 102 -11.82 -1.84 20.95
C ILE A 102 -10.78 -0.84 21.45
N GLY A 103 -10.94 0.43 21.07
CA GLY A 103 -9.98 1.52 21.38
C GLY A 103 -9.22 2.03 20.16
N THR A 104 -9.27 1.31 19.04
CA THR A 104 -8.91 1.92 17.76
C THR A 104 -10.18 2.53 17.22
N LYS A 105 -10.24 3.87 17.20
CA LYS A 105 -11.13 4.56 16.27
C LYS A 105 -11.01 3.81 14.96
N VAL A 106 -12.08 3.14 14.52
CA VAL A 106 -12.27 2.91 13.09
C VAL A 106 -11.92 4.26 12.48
N MET A 107 -11.02 4.29 11.49
CA MET A 107 -10.61 5.53 10.85
C MET A 107 -11.79 6.05 10.01
N THR A 108 -12.90 6.37 10.69
CA THR A 108 -14.04 7.16 10.24
C THR A 108 -13.63 8.62 10.15
N ASP A 109 -12.60 9.00 10.91
CA ASP A 109 -11.89 10.26 10.77
C ASP A 109 -10.64 9.97 9.93
N CYS A 110 -10.66 10.35 8.65
CA CYS A 110 -9.46 10.65 7.87
C CYS A 110 -8.32 11.23 8.75
N VAL A 111 -7.16 10.62 8.70
CA VAL A 111 -5.96 11.12 9.36
C VAL A 111 -5.02 11.60 8.27
N ASP A 112 -4.75 12.92 8.24
CA ASP A 112 -3.70 13.48 7.40
C ASP A 112 -2.34 13.02 7.98
N TYR A 113 -1.60 12.19 7.27
CA TYR A 113 -0.27 11.73 7.68
C TYR A 113 0.82 12.82 7.54
N MET A 114 0.47 13.94 6.91
CA MET A 114 1.31 15.14 6.77
C MET A 114 0.68 16.28 7.59
N PRO A 115 1.22 16.61 8.79
CA PRO A 115 0.67 17.67 9.64
C PRO A 115 0.69 19.06 8.98
N GLU A 116 1.54 19.26 7.97
CA GLU A 116 1.70 20.51 7.22
C GLU A 116 0.73 20.65 6.04
N CYS A 117 -0.20 19.69 5.83
CA CYS A 117 -1.15 19.71 4.70
C CYS A 117 -1.87 21.06 4.55
N ARG A 118 -2.28 21.70 5.67
CA ARG A 118 -2.91 23.03 5.63
C ARG A 118 -1.97 24.11 5.06
N THR A 119 -0.72 24.14 5.50
CA THR A 119 0.29 25.09 5.01
C THR A 119 0.66 24.84 3.54
N ILE A 120 0.77 23.57 3.14
CA ILE A 120 1.09 23.17 1.77
C ILE A 120 -0.05 23.56 0.80
N LEU A 121 -1.31 23.40 1.22
CA LEU A 121 -2.50 23.85 0.49
C LEU A 121 -2.48 25.37 0.23
N ASP A 122 -2.13 26.15 1.25
CA ASP A 122 -2.18 27.61 1.19
C ASP A 122 -1.00 28.21 0.40
N GLU A 123 0.20 27.62 0.49
CA GLU A 123 1.42 28.20 -0.09
C GLU A 123 1.88 27.53 -1.39
N GLN A 124 1.77 26.20 -1.52
CA GLN A 124 2.49 25.44 -2.56
C GLN A 124 1.59 24.85 -3.64
N CYS A 125 0.31 24.59 -3.35
CA CYS A 125 -0.58 23.93 -4.31
C CYS A 125 -1.05 24.82 -5.49
N ARG A 126 -0.54 26.06 -5.66
CA ARG A 126 -0.98 26.98 -6.75
C ARG A 126 -0.08 27.00 -7.99
N SER A 127 1.01 26.23 -7.99
CA SER A 127 2.08 26.33 -9.00
C SER A 127 1.75 25.70 -10.37
N SER A 128 0.86 24.71 -10.44
CA SER A 128 0.53 23.96 -11.67
C SER A 128 -0.90 23.40 -11.60
N SER A 129 -1.53 23.14 -12.75
CA SER A 129 -2.84 22.46 -12.80
C SER A 129 -2.77 21.04 -12.23
N TYR A 130 -1.73 20.28 -12.60
CA TYR A 130 -1.50 18.94 -12.05
C TYR A 130 -1.30 18.97 -10.54
N VAL A 131 -0.53 19.93 -10.04
CA VAL A 131 -0.31 20.10 -8.60
C VAL A 131 -1.61 20.50 -7.91
N ARG A 132 -2.42 21.41 -8.47
CA ARG A 132 -3.74 21.75 -7.89
C ARG A 132 -4.64 20.52 -7.71
N ASP A 133 -4.70 19.65 -8.71
CA ASP A 133 -5.61 18.50 -8.70
C ASP A 133 -5.12 17.38 -7.76
N VAL A 134 -3.82 17.10 -7.76
CA VAL A 134 -3.23 16.05 -6.92
C VAL A 134 -3.10 16.51 -5.46
N CYS A 135 -2.64 17.73 -5.22
CA CYS A 135 -2.36 18.28 -3.89
C CYS A 135 -3.64 18.40 -3.05
N GLN A 136 -4.78 18.81 -3.65
CA GLN A 136 -6.08 18.79 -2.96
C GLN A 136 -6.60 17.38 -2.65
N THR A 137 -6.28 16.41 -3.51
CA THR A 137 -6.67 15.01 -3.30
C THR A 137 -5.85 14.37 -2.19
N THR A 138 -4.55 14.72 -2.10
CA THR A 138 -3.64 14.25 -1.05
C THR A 138 -3.90 14.92 0.30
N CYS A 139 -4.19 16.23 0.30
CA CYS A 139 -4.40 17.03 1.51
C CYS A 139 -5.88 17.18 1.87
N ARG A 140 -6.74 16.21 1.53
CA ARG A 140 -8.19 16.31 1.74
C ARG A 140 -8.51 16.17 3.23
N SER A 141 -8.19 17.24 3.95
CA SER A 141 -8.20 17.29 5.39
C SER A 141 -9.53 16.89 5.93
N CYS A 142 -9.42 16.09 6.96
CA CYS A 142 -10.55 15.43 7.50
C CYS A 142 -11.55 16.39 8.11
N ARG A 143 -12.74 16.50 7.50
CA ARG A 143 -13.85 17.20 8.15
C ARG A 143 -14.52 16.22 9.08
N MET A 144 -14.33 16.42 10.38
CA MET A 144 -15.15 15.76 11.39
C MET A 144 -16.61 16.12 11.10
N PHE A 145 -17.46 15.10 10.96
CA PHE A 145 -18.90 15.30 11.01
C PHE A 145 -19.26 15.77 12.43
N THR A 146 -19.85 16.97 12.53
CA THR A 146 -20.45 17.50 13.76
C THR A 146 -21.75 16.80 14.08
#